data_AF-A0A2X1Q0W8-F1
#
_entry.id   AF-A0A2X1Q0W8-F1
#
_cell.length_a   1.000
_cell.length_b   1.000
_cell.length_c   1.000
_cell.angle_alpha   90.00
_cell.angle_beta   90.00
_cell.angle_gamma   90.00
#
_symmetry.space_group_name_H-M   'P 1'
#
loop_
_entity.id
_entity.type
_entity.pdbx_description
1 polymer ?
#
loop_
_entity_poly.entity_id
_entity_poly.type
_entity_poly.pdbx_seq_one_letter_code
_entity_poly.pdbx_strand_id
1 'polypeptide(L)' 'MSKQPQILLNNTWNVRISDPGEEGAKSHFFETIYLTLTAYFEENNIRYEFVRKVEDQIKIQRSFTELNELFKFLGGLF' A
#
# COMPACT_ATOMS: atom_id res chain seq x y z
N MET A 1 -17.87 9.69 -20.23
CA MET A 1 -16.58 10.34 -19.87
C MET A 1 -15.67 9.27 -19.30
N SER A 2 -14.55 8.93 -19.96
CA SER A 2 -13.54 8.06 -19.38
C SER A 2 -12.82 8.83 -18.27
N LYS A 3 -13.26 8.65 -17.03
CA LYS A 3 -12.64 9.27 -15.87
C LYS A 3 -11.38 8.48 -15.56
N GLN A 4 -10.21 9.06 -15.84
CA GLN A 4 -8.92 8.41 -15.56
C GLN A 4 -8.83 8.03 -14.07
N PRO A 5 -8.18 6.90 -13.73
CA PRO A 5 -7.96 6.53 -12.34
C PRO A 5 -7.19 7.63 -11.60
N GLN A 6 -7.59 7.94 -10.38
CA GLN A 6 -6.89 8.90 -9.53
C GLN A 6 -6.15 8.19 -8.39
N ILE A 7 -4.88 8.54 -8.22
CA ILE A 7 -4.09 8.08 -7.07
C ILE A 7 -4.48 8.95 -5.87
N LEU A 8 -5.10 8.34 -4.87
CA LEU A 8 -5.51 8.99 -3.63
C LEU A 8 -4.41 8.94 -2.56
N LEU A 9 -3.59 7.89 -2.59
CA LEU A 9 -2.43 7.71 -1.73
C LEU A 9 -1.31 7.06 -2.53
N ASN A 10 -0.10 7.59 -2.40
CA ASN A 10 1.12 6.92 -2.82
C ASN A 10 2.20 7.20 -1.79
N ASN A 11 2.62 6.17 -1.08
CA ASN A 11 3.62 6.30 -0.02
C ASN A 11 4.66 5.18 -0.12
N THR A 12 5.89 5.49 0.27
CA THR A 12 7.02 4.58 0.28
C THR A 12 7.68 4.64 1.65
N TRP A 13 7.74 3.50 2.34
CA TRP A 13 8.36 3.38 3.67
C TRP A 13 9.56 2.47 3.60
N ASN A 14 10.70 2.92 4.12
CA ASN A 14 11.86 2.06 4.34
C ASN A 14 11.80 1.55 5.78
N VAL A 15 11.57 0.25 5.94
CA VAL A 15 11.47 -0.41 7.24
C VAL A 15 12.78 -1.13 7.53
N ARG A 16 13.40 -0.80 8.66
CA ARG A 16 14.61 -1.47 9.14
C ARG A 16 14.23 -2.79 9.79
N ILE A 17 14.88 -3.89 9.40
CA ILE A 17 14.53 -5.25 9.84
C ILE A 17 15.52 -5.82 10.86
N SER A 18 16.71 -5.23 11.00
CA SER A 18 17.76 -5.73 11.90
C SER A 18 18.30 -4.67 12.86
N ASP A 19 18.42 -5.05 14.13
CA ASP A 19 19.15 -4.30 15.15
C ASP A 19 20.67 -4.35 14.90
N PRO A 20 21.42 -3.31 15.30
CA PRO A 20 22.87 -3.32 15.19
C PRO A 20 23.41 -4.21 16.31
N GLY A 21 23.77 -5.46 16.00
CA GLY A 21 24.05 -6.44 17.05
C GLY A 21 24.89 -7.66 16.65
N GLU A 22 26.04 -7.44 16.01
CA GLU A 22 27.28 -8.19 16.26
C GLU A 22 28.42 -7.34 15.70
N GLU A 23 29.51 -7.16 16.46
CA GLU A 23 30.64 -6.28 16.13
C GLU A 23 31.20 -6.58 14.73
N GLY A 24 30.74 -5.85 13.70
CA GLY A 24 31.26 -5.95 12.32
C GLY A 24 30.23 -5.93 11.18
N ALA A 25 28.93 -6.11 11.43
CA ALA A 25 27.93 -6.10 10.36
C ALA A 25 27.56 -4.67 9.91
N LYS A 26 28.13 -4.20 8.78
CA LYS A 26 27.81 -2.90 8.15
C LYS A 26 26.47 -2.86 7.40
N SER A 27 25.75 -3.97 7.30
CA SER A 27 24.57 -4.10 6.44
C SER A 27 23.29 -4.02 7.26
N HIS A 28 22.72 -2.82 7.34
CA HIS A 28 21.33 -2.66 7.78
C HIS A 28 20.42 -3.26 6.70
N PHE A 29 19.69 -4.33 7.03
CA PHE A 29 18.67 -4.86 6.12
C PHE A 29 17.43 -3.96 6.20
N PHE A 30 17.12 -3.28 5.09
CA PHE A 30 15.90 -2.49 4.94
C PHE A 30 15.00 -3.17 3.92
N GLU A 31 13.69 -3.21 4.19
CA GLU A 31 12.68 -3.50 3.18
C GLU A 31 11.91 -2.23 2.83
N THR A 32 11.69 -2.05 1.54
CA THR A 32 10.92 -0.96 0.97
C THR A 32 9.47 -1.41 0.84
N ILE A 33 8.57 -0.74 1.55
CA ILE A 33 7.14 -0.96 1.47
C ILE A 33 6.52 0.12 0.60
N TYR A 34 5.76 -0.28 -0.41
CA TYR A 34 4.99 0.64 -1.25
C TYR A 34 3.51 0.49 -0.91
N LEU A 35 2.85 1.61 -0.63
CA LEU A 35 1.42 1.70 -0.37
C LEU A 35 0.78 2.57 -1.45
N THR A 36 -0.20 2.02 -2.15
CA THR A 36 -0.94 2.75 -3.18
C THR A 36 -2.44 2.56 -2.96
N LEU A 37 -3.19 3.66 -2.98
CA LEU A 37 -4.65 3.67 -3.04
C LEU A 37 -5.07 4.39 -4.32
N THR A 38 -5.79 3.70 -5.20
CA THR A 38 -6.24 4.22 -6.48
C THR A 38 -7.77 4.17 -6.56
N ALA A 39 -8.39 5.27 -6.96
CA ALA A 39 -9.81 5.34 -7.28
C ALA A 39 -10.02 5.20 -8.79
N TYR A 40 -10.75 4.18 -9.20
CA TYR A 40 -11.23 3.96 -10.55
C TYR A 40 -12.66 4.47 -10.65
N PHE A 41 -12.90 5.43 -11.53
CA PHE A 41 -14.21 6.01 -11.73
C PHE A 41 -14.93 5.28 -12.87
N GLU A 42 -15.90 4.47 -12.49
CA GLU A 42 -16.75 3.73 -13.42
C GLU A 42 -18.03 4.55 -13.71
N GLU A 43 -18.90 4.08 -14.60
CA GLU A 43 -20.06 4.87 -15.07
C GLU A 43 -21.01 5.25 -13.93
N ASN A 44 -21.25 4.31 -13.00
CA ASN A 44 -22.23 4.46 -11.92
C ASN A 44 -21.61 4.33 -10.52
N ASN A 45 -20.32 4.06 -10.39
CA ASN A 45 -19.68 3.86 -9.09
C ASN A 45 -18.18 4.22 -9.12
N ILE A 46 -17.57 4.22 -7.94
CA ILE A 46 -16.13 4.34 -7.73
C ILE A 46 -15.63 3.03 -7.14
N ARG A 47 -14.63 2.42 -7.77
CA ARG A 47 -13.89 1.28 -7.23
C ARG A 47 -12.56 1.77 -6.67
N TYR A 48 -12.30 1.52 -5.40
CA TYR A 48 -11.04 1.81 -4.74
C TYR A 48 -10.17 0.56 -4.73
N GLU A 49 -8.91 0.67 -5.13
CA GLU A 49 -7.94 -0.41 -5.06
C GLU A 49 -6.81 -0.02 -4.13
N PHE A 50 -6.60 -0.84 -3.11
CA PHE A 50 -5.46 -0.75 -2.21
C PHE A 50 -4.44 -1.82 -2.58
N VAL A 51 -3.19 -1.39 -2.78
CA VAL A 51 -2.04 -2.27 -3.04
C VAL A 51 -0.95 -1.98 -2.02
N ARG A 52 -0.46 -3.04 -1.37
CA ARG A 52 0.78 -3.03 -0.57
C ARG A 52 1.79 -3.95 -1.22
N LYS A 53 2.95 -3.40 -1.59
CA LYS A 53 4.13 -4.16 -2.03
C LYS A 53 5.21 -4.11 -0.97
N VAL A 54 6.00 -5.17 -0.89
CA VAL A 54 7.26 -5.23 -0.15
C VAL A 54 8.31 -5.60 -1.19
N GLU A 55 9.25 -4.68 -1.42
CA GLU A 55 10.12 -4.68 -2.59
C GLU A 55 9.26 -4.85 -3.87
N ASP A 56 9.56 -5.86 -4.69
CA ASP A 56 8.82 -6.14 -5.92
C ASP A 56 7.60 -7.06 -5.71
N GLN A 57 7.33 -7.52 -4.48
CA GLN A 57 6.28 -8.49 -4.20
C GLN A 57 4.98 -7.82 -3.74
N ILE A 58 3.88 -8.07 -4.45
CA ILE A 58 2.53 -7.70 -3.99
C ILE A 58 2.17 -8.58 -2.80
N LYS A 59 2.05 -7.98 -1.61
CA LYS A 59 1.61 -8.67 -0.39
C LYS A 59 0.11 -8.54 -0.18
N ILE A 60 -0.46 -7.40 -0.56
CA ILE A 60 -1.89 -7.14 -0.47
C ILE A 60 -2.35 -6.44 -1.74
N GLN A 61 -3.43 -6.93 -2.32
CA GLN A 61 -4.19 -6.25 -3.35
C GLN A 61 -5.67 -6.50 -3.09
N ARG A 62 -6.42 -5.44 -2.79
CA ARG A 62 -7.85 -5.51 -2.48
C ARG A 62 -8.59 -4.38 -3.16
N SER A 63 -9.78 -4.67 -3.66
CA SER A 63 -10.68 -3.70 -4.26
C SER A 63 -11.93 -3.55 -3.40
N PHE A 64 -12.46 -2.33 -3.33
CA PHE A 64 -13.63 -1.94 -2.55
C PHE A 64 -14.53 -1.06 -3.41
N THR A 65 -15.82 -1.32 -3.40
CA THR A 65 -16.84 -0.41 -3.95
C THR A 65 -17.50 0.41 -2.84
N GLU A 66 -17.55 -0.16 -1.63
CA GLU A 66 -18.13 0.47 -0.44
C GLU A 66 -17.07 1.19 0.38
N LEU A 67 -17.26 2.49 0.57
CA LEU A 67 -16.31 3.34 1.30
C LEU A 67 -16.16 2.92 2.77
N ASN A 68 -17.23 2.44 3.40
CA ASN A 68 -17.19 1.96 4.78
C ASN A 68 -16.29 0.72 4.94
N GLU A 69 -16.36 -0.22 3.99
CA GLU A 69 -15.52 -1.42 4.01
C GLU A 69 -14.04 -1.08 3.75
N LEU A 70 -13.77 -0.10 2.87
CA LEU A 70 -12.42 0.43 2.71
C LEU A 70 -11.88 1.00 4.03
N PHE A 71 -12.66 1.83 4.73
CA PHE A 71 -12.20 2.43 5.99
C PHE A 71 -12.01 1.40 7.10
N LYS A 72 -12.90 0.42 7.23
CA LYS A 72 -12.71 -0.69 8.17
C LYS A 72 -11.42 -1.47 7.87
N PHE A 73 -11.18 -1.76 6.59
CA PHE A 73 -9.97 -2.45 6.16
C PHE A 73 -8.72 -1.64 6.49
N LEU A 74 -8.69 -0.35 6.14
CA LEU A 74 -7.55 0.53 6.42
C LEU A 74 -7.31 0.71 7.93
N GLY A 75 -8.38 0.87 8.71
CA GLY A 75 -8.29 1.03 10.17
C GLY A 75 -7.88 -0.24 10.91
N GLY A 76 -8.05 -1.43 10.32
CA GLY A 76 -7.55 -2.69 10.87
C GLY A 76 -6.14 -3.07 10.41
N LEU A 77 -5.57 -2.34 9.44
CA LEU A 77 -4.26 -2.63 8.86
C LEU A 77 -3.09 -2.00 9.62
N PHE A 78 -3.36 -0.94 10.39
CA PHE A 78 -2.39 -0.16 11.18
C PHE A 78 -2.76 -0.23 12.66
#